data_AF-A0A1Q5XBC5-F1
#
_entry.id   AF-A0A1Q5XBC5-F1
#
_cell.length_a   1.000
_cell.length_b   1.000
_cell.length_c   1.000
_cell.angle_alpha   90.00
_cell.angle_beta   90.00
_cell.angle_gamma   90.00
#
_symmetry.space_group_name_H-M   'P 1'
#
loop_
_entity.id
_entity.type
_entity.pdbx_description
1 polymer ?
#
loop_
_entity_poly.entity_id
_entity_poly.type
_entity_poly.pdbx_seq_one_letter_code
_entity_poly.pdbx_strand_id
1 'polypeptide(L)'
;MNLYQNSPVELGKEYREDELFITIESLRCELLEVAQERSLSDHVVLELSQRLDGYIVLAQNKMMESLRSRKNTVNTFGKNTKSQRIRNKAALQQ
;
A
#
# COMPACT_ATOMS: atom_id res chain seq x y z
N MET A 1 13.44 -22.49 11.33
CA MET A 1 12.01 -22.12 11.35
C MET A 1 11.90 -20.76 12.03
N ASN A 2 11.98 -19.66 11.27
CA ASN A 2 11.77 -18.32 11.83
C ASN A 2 10.26 -18.10 11.93
N LEU A 3 9.75 -18.15 13.16
CA LEU A 3 8.37 -17.84 13.49
C LEU A 3 8.23 -16.31 13.49
N TYR A 4 7.45 -15.81 12.52
CA TYR A 4 6.69 -14.56 12.54
C TYR A 4 7.14 -13.49 13.54
N GLN A 5 8.13 -12.69 13.13
CA GLN A 5 8.33 -11.37 13.72
C GLN A 5 7.52 -10.35 12.90
N ASN A 6 6.19 -10.50 12.92
CA ASN A 6 5.30 -9.45 12.47
C ASN A 6 5.31 -8.38 13.56
N SER A 7 5.92 -7.24 13.25
CA SER A 7 5.87 -6.04 14.10
C SER A 7 4.39 -5.69 14.38
N PRO A 8 4.02 -5.31 15.61
CA PRO A 8 2.66 -4.82 15.93
C PRO A 8 2.16 -3.71 15.00
N VAL A 9 3.10 -2.99 14.37
CA VAL A 9 2.85 -1.92 13.41
C VAL A 9 2.24 -2.43 12.09
N GLU A 10 2.65 -3.61 11.61
CA GLU A 10 2.15 -4.17 10.34
C GLU A 10 0.72 -4.71 10.51
N LEU A 11 0.43 -5.37 11.63
CA LEU A 11 -0.90 -5.89 11.93
C LEU A 11 -1.95 -4.77 12.05
N GLY A 12 -1.60 -3.67 12.76
CA GLY A 12 -2.49 -2.51 12.87
C GLY A 12 -2.71 -1.75 11.56
N LYS A 13 -1.82 -1.92 10.59
CA LYS A 13 -1.95 -1.32 9.26
C LYS A 13 -2.92 -2.13 8.39
N GLU A 14 -2.84 -3.45 8.43
CA GLU A 14 -3.75 -4.36 7.74
C GLU A 14 -5.20 -4.15 8.18
N TYR A 15 -5.46 -4.11 9.50
CA TYR A 15 -6.81 -3.80 10.03
C TYR A 15 -7.37 -2.46 9.55
N ARG A 16 -6.54 -1.40 9.48
CA ARG A 16 -6.99 -0.09 8.97
C ARG A 16 -7.22 -0.06 7.46
N GLU A 17 -6.53 -0.90 6.71
CA GLU A 17 -6.77 -1.07 5.28
C GLU A 17 -8.08 -1.82 5.07
N ASP A 18 -8.33 -2.87 5.85
CA ASP A 18 -9.59 -3.62 5.84
C ASP A 18 -10.79 -2.75 6.20
N GLU A 19 -10.69 -1.91 7.25
CA GLU A 19 -11.74 -0.94 7.61
C GLU A 19 -12.06 0.04 6.47
N LEU A 20 -11.04 0.49 5.74
CA LEU A 20 -11.23 1.36 4.59
C LEU A 20 -11.97 0.64 3.45
N PHE A 21 -11.60 -0.61 3.15
CA PHE A 21 -12.29 -1.41 2.14
C PHE A 21 -13.74 -1.70 2.53
N ILE A 22 -14.00 -2.02 3.81
CA ILE A 22 -15.36 -2.22 4.33
C ILE A 22 -16.19 -0.93 4.16
N THR A 23 -15.61 0.23 4.48
CA THR A 23 -16.28 1.52 4.32
C THR A 23 -16.62 1.81 2.86
N ILE A 24 -15.66 1.58 1.95
CA ILE A 24 -15.88 1.75 0.50
C ILE A 24 -17.01 0.83 0.03
N GLU A 25 -17.00 -0.45 0.41
CA GLU A 25 -18.04 -1.39 -0.02
C GLU A 25 -19.42 -1.04 0.54
N SER A 26 -19.48 -0.60 1.80
CA SER A 26 -20.74 -0.15 2.41
C SER A 26 -21.35 1.03 1.64
N LEU A 27 -20.52 2.04 1.30
CA LEU A 27 -20.95 3.20 0.52
C LEU A 27 -21.34 2.82 -0.92
N ARG A 28 -20.67 1.83 -1.52
CA ARG A 28 -21.05 1.33 -2.85
C ARG A 28 -22.44 0.72 -2.84
N CYS A 29 -22.74 -0.13 -1.85
CA CYS A 29 -24.06 -0.73 -1.69
C CYS A 29 -25.13 0.35 -1.48
N GLU A 30 -24.90 1.27 -0.54
CA GLU A 30 -25.84 2.37 -0.24
C GLU A 30 -26.11 3.24 -1.47
N LEU A 31 -25.06 3.63 -2.21
CA LEU A 31 -25.22 4.41 -3.43
C LEU A 31 -26.02 3.66 -4.49
N LEU A 32 -25.78 2.35 -4.64
CA LEU A 32 -26.47 1.51 -5.62
C LEU A 32 -27.95 1.30 -5.25
N GLU A 33 -28.27 1.20 -3.96
CA GLU A 33 -29.64 1.15 -3.47
C GLU A 33 -30.36 2.48 -3.71
N VAL A 34 -29.77 3.61 -3.31
CA VAL A 34 -30.40 4.93 -3.45
C VAL A 34 -30.56 5.33 -4.92
N ALA A 35 -29.57 5.05 -5.77
CA ALA A 35 -29.63 5.36 -7.20
C ALA A 35 -30.63 4.50 -7.99
N GLN A 36 -31.06 3.36 -7.44
CA GLN A 36 -32.16 2.58 -8.03
C GLN A 36 -33.51 3.23 -7.80
N GLU A 37 -33.70 3.90 -6.66
CA GLU A 37 -34.97 4.51 -6.29
C GLU A 37 -35.08 5.99 -6.70
N ARG A 38 -33.94 6.64 -7.02
CA ARG A 38 -33.86 8.08 -7.26
C ARG A 38 -33.14 8.41 -8.57
N SER A 39 -33.32 9.64 -9.04
CA SER A 39 -32.53 10.16 -10.16
C SER A 39 -31.05 10.24 -9.80
N LEU A 40 -30.16 10.01 -10.77
CA LEU A 40 -28.72 10.25 -10.61
C LEU A 40 -28.37 11.72 -10.36
N SER A 41 -29.29 12.63 -10.67
CA SER A 41 -29.17 14.05 -10.36
C SER A 41 -29.71 14.42 -8.97
N ASP A 42 -30.25 13.47 -8.21
CA ASP A 42 -30.72 13.70 -6.86
C ASP A 42 -29.53 14.07 -5.96
N HIS A 43 -29.72 15.09 -5.13
CA HIS A 43 -28.69 15.58 -4.21
C HIS A 43 -28.08 14.47 -3.36
N VAL A 44 -28.89 13.54 -2.86
CA VAL A 44 -28.43 12.46 -1.99
C VAL A 44 -27.53 11.49 -2.76
N VAL A 45 -27.89 11.17 -4.01
CA VAL A 45 -27.06 10.31 -4.88
C VAL A 45 -25.72 10.99 -5.17
N LEU A 46 -25.73 12.29 -5.45
CA LEU A 46 -24.52 13.06 -5.71
C LEU A 46 -23.59 13.14 -4.49
N GLU A 47 -24.14 13.41 -3.31
CA GLU A 47 -23.37 13.48 -2.07
C GLU A 47 -22.74 12.12 -1.71
N LEU A 48 -23.51 11.04 -1.80
CA LEU A 48 -23.01 9.67 -1.58
C LEU A 48 -21.92 9.30 -2.58
N SER A 49 -22.10 9.64 -3.85
CA SER A 49 -21.11 9.42 -4.91
C SER A 49 -19.80 10.17 -4.64
N GLN A 50 -19.88 11.46 -4.31
CA GLN A 50 -18.70 12.27 -3.98
C GLN A 50 -17.96 11.75 -2.74
N ARG A 51 -18.72 11.29 -1.73
CA ARG A 51 -18.13 10.70 -0.52
C ARG A 51 -17.40 9.40 -0.84
N LEU A 52 -17.99 8.53 -1.65
CA LEU A 52 -17.36 7.30 -2.11
C LEU A 52 -16.08 7.59 -2.91
N ASP A 53 -16.12 8.54 -3.84
CA ASP A 53 -14.95 8.95 -4.63
C ASP A 53 -13.80 9.42 -3.74
N GLY A 54 -14.09 10.18 -2.68
CA GLY A 54 -13.09 10.59 -1.69
C GLY A 54 -12.35 9.41 -1.04
N TYR A 55 -13.08 8.36 -0.66
CA TYR A 55 -12.46 7.14 -0.08
C TYR A 55 -11.71 6.31 -1.12
N ILE A 56 -12.16 6.26 -2.37
CA ILE A 56 -11.45 5.58 -3.47
C ILE A 56 -10.09 6.26 -3.70
N VAL A 57 -10.06 7.59 -3.78
CA VAL A 57 -8.81 8.35 -3.93
C VAL A 57 -7.88 8.11 -2.73
N LEU A 58 -8.43 8.06 -1.51
CA LEU A 58 -7.65 7.73 -0.31
C LEU A 58 -7.02 6.33 -0.40
N ALA A 59 -7.78 5.32 -0.84
CA ALA A 59 -7.27 3.96 -1.02
C ALA A 59 -6.15 3.90 -2.09
N GLN A 60 -6.35 4.59 -3.21
CA GLN A 60 -5.34 4.70 -4.27
C GLN A 60 -4.05 5.38 -3.78
N ASN A 61 -4.16 6.44 -2.98
CA ASN A 61 -3.01 7.11 -2.39
C ASN A 61 -2.21 6.18 -1.46
N LYS A 62 -2.88 5.44 -0.57
CA LYS A 62 -2.23 4.43 0.29
C LYS A 62 -1.52 3.35 -0.54
N MET A 63 -2.14 2.87 -1.60
CA MET A 63 -1.52 1.91 -2.52
C MET A 63 -0.25 2.48 -3.16
N MET A 64 -0.30 3.72 -3.66
CA MET A 64 0.87 4.38 -4.25
C MET A 64 2.00 4.60 -3.24
N GLU A 65 1.69 4.96 -1.99
CA GLU A 65 2.66 5.09 -0.91
C GLU A 65 3.36 3.76 -0.61
N SER A 66 2.62 2.64 -0.59
CA SER A 66 3.19 1.31 -0.42
C SER A 66 4.18 0.95 -1.54
N LEU A 67 3.89 1.35 -2.78
CA LEU A 67 4.73 1.10 -3.95
C LEU A 67 5.99 1.97 -3.91
N ARG A 68 5.86 3.25 -3.54
CA ARG A 68 7.00 4.16 -3.36
C ARG A 68 7.93 3.69 -2.25
N SER A 69 7.37 3.24 -1.13
CA SER A 69 8.13 2.71 0.01
C SER A 69 8.95 1.48 -0.39
N ARG A 70 8.37 0.55 -1.16
CA ARG A 70 9.09 -0.61 -1.72
C ARG A 70 10.21 -0.23 -2.69
N LYS A 71 10.03 0.83 -3.50
CA LYS A 71 11.09 1.32 -4.39
C LYS A 71 12.30 1.86 -3.62
N ASN A 72 12.06 2.53 -2.48
CA ASN A 72 13.13 3.08 -1.65
C ASN A 72 13.96 2.00 -0.97
N THR A 73 13.36 0.88 -0.55
CA THR A 73 14.12 -0.24 0.05
C THR A 73 15.04 -0.93 -0.96
N VAL A 74 14.59 -1.14 -2.20
CA VAL A 74 15.43 -1.73 -3.27
C VAL A 74 16.66 -0.87 -3.57
N ASN A 75 16.52 0.46 -3.58
CA ASN A 75 17.63 1.39 -3.82
C ASN A 75 18.69 1.40 -2.70
N THR A 76 18.32 1.06 -1.46
CA THR A 76 19.28 0.92 -0.34
C THR A 76 20.08 -0.38 -0.39
N PHE A 77 19.48 -1.49 -0.87
CA PHE A 77 20.20 -2.77 -0.98
C PHE A 77 21.20 -2.82 -2.15
N GLY A 78 21.09 -1.93 -3.13
CA GLY A 78 21.99 -1.90 -4.30
C GLY A 78 23.34 -1.19 -4.13
N LYS A 79 23.64 -0.60 -2.95
CA LYS A 79 24.81 0.28 -2.77
C LYS A 79 26.08 -0.37 -2.17
N ASN A 80 26.06 -1.66 -1.82
CA ASN A 80 27.12 -2.26 -0.99
C ASN A 80 28.00 -3.33 -1.67
N THR A 81 28.28 -3.25 -2.98
CA THR A 81 29.13 -4.25 -3.67
C THR A 81 30.32 -3.67 -4.45
N LYS A 82 31.02 -2.67 -3.91
CA LYS A 82 32.33 -2.25 -4.45
C LYS A 82 33.37 -1.91 -3.39
N SER A 83 33.94 -2.95 -2.78
CA SER A 83 35.28 -3.02 -2.14
C SER A 83 35.37 -4.43 -1.56
N GLN A 84 36.32 -5.31 -1.87
CA GLN A 84 37.75 -5.11 -1.92
C GLN A 84 38.36 -6.35 -2.60
N ARG A 85 38.88 -6.24 -3.82
CA ARG A 85 39.61 -7.33 -4.48
C ARG A 85 41.01 -7.37 -3.88
N ILE A 86 41.18 -8.10 -2.78
CA ILE A 86 42.49 -8.36 -2.17
C ILE A 86 43.34 -9.13 -3.18
N ARG A 87 44.35 -8.44 -3.71
CA ARG A 87 45.32 -8.97 -4.67
C ARG A 87 46.48 -9.53 -3.87
N ASN A 88 46.40 -10.79 -3.46
CA ASN A 88 47.54 -11.47 -2.84
C ASN A 88 48.62 -11.73 -3.91
N LYS A 89 49.71 -10.96 -3.82
CA LYS A 89 51.01 -11.28 -4.43
C LYS A 89 51.97 -11.60 -3.29
N ALA A 90 52.59 -12.79 -3.35
CA ALA A 90 53.71 -13.35 -2.56
C ALA A 90 53.31 -14.72 -1.98
N ALA A 91 54.07 -15.82 -2.06
CA ALA A 91 55.45 -16.02 -2.52
C ALA A 91 55.57 -17.48 -3.02
N LEU A 92 56.18 -17.67 -4.20
CA LEU A 92 56.69 -18.97 -4.62
C LEU A 92 58.08 -19.09 -3.97
N GLN A 93 58.17 -19.85 -2.89
CA GLN A 93 59.46 -20.30 -2.35
C GLN A 93 59.91 -21.56 -3.10
N GLN A 94 61.23 -21.65 -3.19
CA GLN A 94 62.07 -22.42 -4.11
C GLN A 94 61.93 -23.93 -4.02
#